data_AF-A0A4Y8C9V2-F1
#
_entry.id   AF-A0A4Y8C9V2-F1
#
_cell.length_a   1.000
_cell.length_b   1.000
_cell.length_c   1.000
_cell.angle_alpha   90.00
_cell.angle_beta   90.00
_cell.angle_gamma   90.00
#
_symmetry.space_group_name_H-M   'P 1'
#
loop_
_entity.id
_entity.type
_entity.pdbx_description
1 polymer ?
#
loop_
_entity_poly.entity_id
_entity_poly.type
_entity_poly.pdbx_seq_one_letter_code
_entity_poly.pdbx_strand_id
1 'polypeptide(L)'
;IKDLRDEFVKDYVFPMFRANAIYEGEYLLGTSIARPLIAKTQAQIALQTGADAVSHGATGKGNDQVRFELGYLAFNPDLKIIAPWREWDLNSREKLLAYAQKHGIDISKKKGKSPYSMDANLLHIS
;
A
#
# COMPACT_ATOMS: atom_id res chain seq x y z
N ILE A 1 -1.34 -13.84 -8.67
CA ILE A 1 -1.00 -13.19 -7.37
C ILE A 1 0.42 -13.64 -7.02
N LYS A 2 1.34 -12.72 -6.73
CA LYS A 2 2.72 -13.06 -6.33
C LYS A 2 2.77 -13.31 -4.81
N ASP A 3 3.41 -14.39 -4.40
CA ASP A 3 3.72 -14.65 -2.99
C ASP A 3 5.07 -14.01 -2.65
N LEU A 4 5.06 -13.02 -1.76
CA LEU A 4 6.24 -12.26 -1.36
C LEU A 4 6.63 -12.51 0.10
N ARG A 5 6.06 -13.53 0.74
CA ARG A 5 6.25 -13.78 2.18
C ARG A 5 7.71 -14.07 2.54
N ASP A 6 8.37 -14.91 1.75
CA ASP A 6 9.78 -15.27 1.98
C ASP A 6 10.70 -14.06 1.76
N GLU A 7 10.54 -13.36 0.63
CA GLU A 7 11.28 -12.13 0.32
C GLU A 7 11.07 -11.06 1.40
N PHE A 8 9.82 -10.87 1.85
CA PHE A 8 9.49 -9.93 2.92
C PHE A 8 10.28 -10.23 4.20
N VAL A 9 10.27 -11.48 4.66
CA VAL A 9 10.95 -11.83 5.91
C VAL A 9 12.47 -11.74 5.72
N LYS A 10 13.00 -12.34 4.66
CA LYS A 10 14.44 -12.48 4.44
C LYS A 10 15.13 -11.15 4.12
N ASP A 11 14.54 -10.34 3.25
CA ASP A 11 15.20 -9.17 2.68
C ASP A 11 14.75 -7.84 3.31
N TYR A 12 13.69 -7.85 4.14
CA TYR A 12 13.18 -6.65 4.80
C TYR A 12 13.15 -6.79 6.32
N VAL A 13 12.48 -7.82 6.86
CA VAL A 13 12.34 -8.00 8.31
C VAL A 13 13.69 -8.33 8.98
N PHE A 14 14.42 -9.34 8.50
CA PHE A 14 15.69 -9.73 9.12
C PHE A 14 16.76 -8.63 9.08
N PRO A 15 16.97 -7.87 7.98
CA PRO A 15 17.86 -6.72 7.99
C PRO A 15 17.41 -5.64 9.00
N MET A 16 16.12 -5.32 9.05
CA MET A 16 15.57 -4.33 9.99
C MET A 16 15.82 -4.72 11.44
N PHE A 17 15.63 -5.99 11.80
CA PHE A 17 15.91 -6.50 13.14
C PHE A 17 17.39 -6.51 13.48
N ARG A 18 18.27 -6.89 12.53
CA ARG A 18 19.72 -6.80 12.73
C ARG A 18 20.19 -5.37 12.98
N ALA A 19 19.48 -4.38 12.45
CA ALA A 19 19.75 -2.97 12.71
C ALA A 19 19.13 -2.45 14.02
N ASN A 20 18.40 -3.29 14.78
CA ASN A 20 17.62 -2.88 15.94
C ASN A 20 16.72 -1.67 15.64
N ALA A 21 16.09 -1.65 14.46
CA ALA A 21 15.30 -0.50 14.03
C ALA A 21 14.01 -0.38 14.85
N ILE A 22 13.92 0.69 15.64
CA ILE A 22 12.77 1.04 16.47
C ILE A 22 12.50 2.52 16.25
N TYR A 23 11.30 2.85 15.77
CA TYR A 23 10.88 4.23 15.57
C TYR A 23 10.34 4.81 16.88
N GLU A 24 10.87 5.97 17.25
CA GLU A 24 10.50 6.70 18.48
C GLU A 24 10.57 5.85 19.76
N GLY A 25 11.39 4.80 19.77
CA GLY A 25 11.61 3.93 20.94
C GLY A 25 10.53 2.87 21.19
N GLU A 26 9.42 2.89 20.44
CA GLU A 26 8.27 2.01 20.70
C GLU A 26 7.80 1.21 19.47
N TYR A 27 7.93 1.78 18.26
CA TYR A 27 7.31 1.21 17.08
C TYR A 27 8.28 0.38 16.23
N LEU A 28 7.98 -0.91 16.06
CA LEU A 28 8.79 -1.88 15.29
C LEU A 28 8.58 -1.80 13.77
N LEU A 29 8.10 -0.67 13.24
CA LEU A 29 8.07 -0.38 11.80
C LEU A 29 7.29 -1.36 10.92
N GLY A 30 6.40 -2.18 11.48
CA GLY A 30 5.77 -3.31 10.76
C GLY A 30 4.92 -2.89 9.55
N THR A 31 4.23 -1.76 9.62
CA THR A 31 3.49 -1.17 8.50
C THR A 31 4.49 -0.66 7.48
N SER A 32 5.39 0.23 7.91
CA SER A 32 6.34 0.92 7.04
C SER A 32 7.23 -0.02 6.22
N ILE A 33 7.72 -1.10 6.81
CA ILE A 33 8.75 -1.95 6.21
C ILE A 33 8.21 -2.78 5.02
N ALA A 34 6.89 -3.03 4.98
CA ALA A 34 6.26 -3.73 3.87
C ALA A 34 6.10 -2.86 2.60
N ARG A 35 5.99 -1.53 2.74
CA ARG A 35 5.63 -0.64 1.61
C ARG A 35 6.68 -0.62 0.51
N PRO A 36 8.00 -0.54 0.80
CA PRO A 36 9.02 -0.60 -0.23
C PRO A 36 8.99 -1.89 -1.07
N LEU A 37 8.67 -3.05 -0.48
CA LEU A 37 8.54 -4.31 -1.20
C LEU A 37 7.32 -4.31 -2.14
N ILE A 38 6.19 -3.79 -1.67
CA ILE A 38 4.99 -3.66 -2.51
C ILE A 38 5.26 -2.70 -3.66
N ALA A 39 5.88 -1.54 -3.38
CA ALA A 39 6.22 -0.53 -4.38
C ALA A 39 7.19 -1.08 -5.45
N LYS A 40 8.27 -1.77 -5.02
CA LYS A 40 9.20 -2.50 -5.89
C LYS A 40 8.46 -3.44 -6.82
N THR A 41 7.59 -4.27 -6.26
CA THR A 41 6.90 -5.32 -7.02
C THR A 41 5.95 -4.70 -8.05
N GLN A 42 5.22 -3.65 -7.69
CA GLN A 42 4.33 -2.94 -8.60
C GLN A 42 5.10 -2.25 -9.73
N ALA A 43 6.21 -1.57 -9.43
CA ALA A 43 7.06 -0.94 -10.45
C ALA A 43 7.66 -1.97 -11.43
N GLN A 44 8.11 -3.12 -10.91
CA GLN A 44 8.60 -4.22 -11.76
C GLN A 44 7.51 -4.80 -12.65
N ILE A 45 6.28 -4.96 -12.13
CA ILE A 45 5.15 -5.43 -12.93
C ILE A 45 4.80 -4.40 -14.00
N ALA A 46 4.79 -3.10 -13.67
CA ALA A 46 4.53 -2.05 -14.65
C ALA A 46 5.51 -2.13 -15.83
N LEU A 47 6.80 -2.33 -15.56
CA LEU A 47 7.80 -2.55 -16.61
C LEU A 47 7.51 -3.82 -17.42
N GLN A 48 7.19 -4.94 -16.76
CA GLN A 48 6.89 -6.22 -17.43
C GLN A 48 5.65 -6.16 -18.32
N THR A 49 4.67 -5.34 -17.95
CA THR A 49 3.41 -5.18 -18.69
C THR A 49 3.44 -4.03 -19.69
N GLY A 50 4.51 -3.23 -19.73
CA GLY A 50 4.58 -2.02 -20.54
C GLY A 50 3.62 -0.92 -20.07
N ALA A 51 3.27 -0.90 -18.78
CA ALA A 51 2.44 0.15 -18.20
C ALA A 51 3.27 1.43 -18.02
N ASP A 52 2.63 2.57 -18.28
CA ASP A 52 3.18 3.92 -18.13
C ASP A 52 2.94 4.52 -16.73
N ALA A 53 2.04 3.91 -15.96
CA ALA A 53 1.62 4.39 -14.66
C ALA A 53 1.44 3.27 -13.61
N VAL A 54 1.58 3.66 -12.34
CA VAL A 54 1.22 2.86 -11.16
C VAL A 54 0.22 3.62 -10.29
N SER A 55 -0.63 2.88 -9.57
CA SER A 55 -1.61 3.48 -8.67
C SER A 55 -1.58 2.87 -7.27
N HIS A 56 -1.79 3.72 -6.25
CA HIS A 56 -1.93 3.30 -4.87
C HIS A 56 -3.19 3.88 -4.20
N GLY A 57 -3.71 3.13 -3.21
CA GLY A 57 -4.91 3.50 -2.45
C GLY A 57 -4.66 4.23 -1.13
N ALA A 58 -3.41 4.58 -0.81
CA ALA A 58 -3.11 5.34 0.42
C ALA A 58 -3.82 6.71 0.41
N THR A 59 -4.32 7.12 1.58
CA THR A 59 -5.00 8.42 1.73
C THR A 59 -4.00 9.58 1.73
N GLY A 60 -4.45 10.78 1.37
CA GLY A 60 -3.61 11.99 1.33
C GLY A 60 -3.11 12.50 2.69
N LYS A 61 -3.51 11.88 3.81
CA LYS A 61 -3.13 12.29 5.17
C LYS A 61 -2.11 11.34 5.82
N GLY A 62 -1.90 10.16 5.25
CA GLY A 62 -1.07 9.11 5.86
C GLY A 62 0.36 9.08 5.35
N ASN A 63 1.24 8.40 6.09
CA ASN A 63 2.64 8.20 5.71
C ASN A 63 2.80 7.26 4.51
N ASP A 64 1.82 6.39 4.24
CA ASP A 64 1.92 5.37 3.20
C ASP A 64 2.01 5.96 1.79
N GLN A 65 1.41 7.12 1.53
CA GLN A 65 1.56 7.79 0.22
C GLN A 65 3.03 8.08 -0.06
N VAL A 66 3.75 8.65 0.91
CA VAL A 66 5.17 8.99 0.79
C VAL A 66 6.00 7.73 0.60
N ARG A 67 5.71 6.66 1.35
CA ARG A 67 6.43 5.38 1.26
C ARG A 67 6.27 4.72 -0.09
N PHE A 68 5.05 4.72 -0.65
CA PHE A 68 4.79 4.17 -1.98
C PHE A 68 5.47 5.00 -3.06
N GLU A 69 5.31 6.31 -3.02
CA GLU A 69 5.79 7.20 -4.07
C GLU A 69 7.31 7.25 -4.13
N LEU A 70 7.98 7.37 -2.99
CA LEU A 70 9.44 7.25 -2.93
C LEU A 70 9.91 5.87 -3.40
N GLY A 71 9.16 4.82 -3.06
CA GLY A 71 9.42 3.47 -3.55
C GLY A 71 9.35 3.40 -5.07
N TYR A 72 8.27 3.86 -5.69
CA TYR A 72 8.12 3.86 -7.15
C TYR A 72 9.24 4.65 -7.82
N LEU A 73 9.52 5.87 -7.36
CA LEU A 73 10.56 6.73 -7.93
C LEU A 73 11.96 6.13 -7.80
N ALA A 74 12.23 5.39 -6.71
CA ALA A 74 13.51 4.70 -6.54
C ALA A 74 13.71 3.55 -7.53
N PHE A 75 12.63 2.90 -8.00
CA PHE A 75 12.72 1.79 -8.95
C PHE A 75 12.55 2.23 -10.40
N ASN A 76 11.70 3.22 -10.67
CA ASN A 76 11.49 3.79 -11.98
C ASN A 76 10.96 5.24 -11.85
N PRO A 77 11.82 6.27 -12.02
CA PRO A 77 11.42 7.66 -11.90
C PRO A 77 10.50 8.13 -13.04
N ASP A 78 10.41 7.39 -14.14
CA ASP A 78 9.58 7.74 -15.30
C ASP A 78 8.12 7.29 -15.15
N LEU A 79 7.82 6.46 -14.13
CA LEU A 79 6.44 6.02 -13.89
C LEU A 79 5.57 7.20 -13.45
N LYS A 80 4.44 7.37 -14.13
CA LYS A 80 3.37 8.24 -13.65
C LYS A 80 2.72 7.61 -12.41
N ILE A 81 2.64 8.37 -11.33
CA ILE A 81 2.00 7.94 -10.09
C ILE A 81 0.58 8.50 -10.05
N ILE A 82 -0.41 7.63 -9.86
CA ILE A 82 -1.83 7.99 -9.73
C ILE A 82 -2.31 7.68 -8.32
N ALA A 83 -2.75 8.69 -7.59
CA ALA A 83 -3.21 8.58 -6.20
C ALA A 83 -4.66 9.07 -6.08
N PRO A 84 -5.67 8.22 -6.37
CA PRO A 84 -7.06 8.65 -6.51
C PRO A 84 -7.59 9.43 -5.31
N TRP A 85 -7.22 9.03 -4.09
CA TRP A 85 -7.60 9.70 -2.84
C TRP A 85 -7.15 11.16 -2.72
N ARG A 86 -6.24 11.63 -3.57
CA ARG A 86 -5.83 13.05 -3.66
C ARG A 86 -6.46 13.80 -4.83
N GLU A 87 -6.98 13.08 -5.82
CA GLU A 87 -7.41 13.64 -7.10
C GLU A 87 -8.93 13.73 -7.23
N TRP A 88 -9.68 12.80 -6.61
CA TRP A 88 -11.12 12.66 -6.80
C TRP A 88 -11.98 13.26 -5.67
N ASP A 89 -13.29 13.36 -5.92
CA ASP A 89 -14.29 13.81 -4.94
C ASP A 89 -15.02 12.66 -4.21
N LEU A 90 -14.51 11.42 -4.34
CA LEU A 90 -15.06 10.22 -3.68
C LEU A 90 -14.54 10.11 -2.24
N ASN A 91 -14.95 11.06 -1.41
CA ASN A 91 -14.42 11.27 -0.05
C ASN A 91 -15.21 10.57 1.07
N SER A 92 -16.24 9.79 0.75
CA SER A 92 -17.04 9.04 1.74
C SER A 92 -17.36 7.63 1.24
N ARG A 93 -17.65 6.72 2.19
CA ARG A 93 -18.05 5.36 1.85
C ARG A 93 -19.37 5.33 1.07
N GLU A 94 -20.31 6.20 1.43
CA GLU A 94 -21.60 6.34 0.75
C GLU A 94 -21.39 6.76 -0.71
N LYS A 95 -20.53 7.74 -0.97
CA LYS A 95 -20.15 8.14 -2.32
C LYS A 95 -19.49 7.01 -3.11
N LEU A 96 -18.58 6.25 -2.47
CA LEU A 96 -17.92 5.10 -3.11
C LEU A 96 -18.92 3.99 -3.44
N LEU A 97 -19.88 3.70 -2.56
CA LEU A 97 -20.94 2.72 -2.80
C LEU A 97 -21.89 3.18 -3.92
N ALA A 98 -22.25 4.48 -3.95
CA ALA A 98 -23.07 5.04 -5.02
C ALA A 98 -22.34 5.02 -6.38
N TYR A 99 -21.04 5.35 -6.38
CA TYR A 99 -20.18 5.22 -7.56
C TYR A 99 -20.15 3.77 -8.05
N ALA A 100 -19.89 2.82 -7.15
CA ALA A 100 -19.86 1.40 -7.50
C ALA A 100 -21.19 0.92 -8.09
N GLN A 101 -22.32 1.28 -7.48
CA GLN A 101 -23.65 0.95 -7.99
C GLN A 101 -23.89 1.55 -9.39
N LYS A 102 -23.58 2.83 -9.57
CA LYS A 102 -23.74 3.54 -10.85
C LYS A 102 -22.91 2.90 -11.97
N HIS A 103 -21.74 2.37 -11.64
CA HIS A 103 -20.81 1.77 -12.59
C HIS A 103 -20.89 0.23 -12.66
N GLY A 104 -21.88 -0.40 -12.01
CA GLY A 104 -22.06 -1.86 -12.05
C GLY A 104 -20.95 -2.66 -11.35
N ILE A 105 -20.24 -2.05 -10.40
CA ILE A 105 -19.20 -2.70 -9.60
C ILE A 105 -19.85 -3.40 -8.41
N ASP A 106 -19.82 -4.73 -8.40
CA ASP A 106 -20.33 -5.51 -7.28
C ASP A 106 -19.40 -5.42 -6.05
N ILE A 107 -19.96 -5.01 -4.92
CA ILE A 107 -19.24 -4.90 -3.64
C ILE A 107 -19.85 -5.87 -2.64
N SER A 108 -19.07 -6.89 -2.26
CA SER A 108 -19.45 -7.81 -1.19
C SER A 108 -19.70 -7.05 0.11
N LYS A 109 -20.95 -7.03 0.60
CA LYS A 109 -21.28 -6.44 1.91
C LYS A 109 -20.76 -7.36 3.02
N LYS A 110 -19.59 -7.06 3.59
CA LYS A 110 -19.19 -7.69 4.86
C LYS A 110 -20.18 -7.25 5.95
N LYS A 111 -20.77 -8.23 6.66
CA LYS A 111 -21.58 -7.98 7.86
C LYS A 111 -20.66 -7.49 8.97
N GLY A 112 -20.95 -6.33 9.55
CA GLY A 112 -20.15 -5.71 10.59
C GLY A 112 -18.99 -4.89 10.04
N LYS A 113 -18.96 -3.60 10.37
CA LYS A 113 -17.80 -2.75 10.15
C LYS A 113 -16.78 -3.08 11.25
N SER A 114 -15.52 -3.35 10.89
CA SER A 114 -14.45 -3.34 11.88
C SER A 114 -14.43 -1.95 12.53
N PRO A 115 -14.45 -1.83 13.87
CA PRO A 115 -14.31 -0.54 14.54
C PRO A 115 -12.95 0.12 14.25
N TYR A 116 -11.96 -0.65 13.80
CA TYR A 116 -10.60 -0.21 13.54
C TYR A 116 -10.24 -0.30 12.06
N SER A 117 -9.42 0.65 11.60
CA SER A 117 -8.66 0.53 10.36
C SER A 117 -7.43 -0.31 10.65
N MET A 118 -7.35 -1.52 10.08
CA MET A 118 -6.28 -2.46 10.39
C MET A 118 -5.38 -2.72 9.19
N ASP A 119 -4.10 -2.91 9.45
CA ASP A 119 -3.12 -3.41 8.49
C ASP A 119 -2.35 -4.58 9.10
N ALA A 120 -2.27 -5.70 8.38
CA ALA A 120 -1.74 -6.95 8.89
C ALA A 120 -0.79 -7.60 7.88
N ASN A 121 0.35 -8.06 8.37
CA ASN A 121 1.29 -8.90 7.61
C ASN A 121 1.94 -9.93 8.55
N LEU A 122 2.97 -10.66 8.09
CA LEU A 122 3.63 -11.69 8.89
C LEU A 122 4.33 -11.15 10.16
N LEU A 123 4.67 -9.87 10.18
CA LEU A 123 5.41 -9.23 11.26
C LEU A 123 4.47 -8.58 12.29
N HIS A 124 3.37 -7.95 11.88
CA HIS A 124 2.55 -7.16 12.79
C HIS A 124 1.08 -7.05 12.36
N ILE A 125 0.25 -6.59 13.30
CA ILE A 125 -1.07 -6.01 13.06
C ILE A 125 -1.08 -4.63 13.71
N SER A 126 -1.42 -3.60 12.94
CA SER A 126 -1.66 -2.23 13.43
C SER A 126 -3.12 -1.87 13.30
#